data_AF-A0A3B9TQV3-F1
#
_entry.id   AF-A0A3B9TQV3-F1
#
_cell.length_a   1.000
_cell.length_b   1.000
_cell.length_c   1.000
_cell.angle_alpha   90.00
_cell.angle_beta   90.00
_cell.angle_gamma   90.00
#
_symmetry.space_group_name_H-M   'P 1'
#
loop_
_entity.id
_entity.type
_entity.pdbx_description
1 polymer ?
#
loop_
_entity_poly.entity_id
_entity_poly.type
_entity_poly.pdbx_seq_one_letter_code
_entity_poly.pdbx_strand_id
1 'polypeptide(L)' 'MAYKGPAGLLGKPENTDSFTPFRVKGENVICWIHEEAMEFFGDRGPMPDGSYLFLVEGTGRLRLWFEDGLEGGERS' A
#
# COMPACT_ATOMS: atom_id res chain seq x y z
N MET A 1 -11.07 -20.08 2.21
CA MET A 1 -9.85 -19.82 1.41
C MET A 1 -9.48 -18.38 1.67
N ALA A 2 -8.45 -18.12 2.49
CA ALA A 2 -7.93 -16.77 2.68
C ALA A 2 -7.11 -16.41 1.44
N TYR A 3 -7.41 -15.25 0.84
CA TYR A 3 -6.75 -14.78 -0.36
C TYR A 3 -5.28 -14.43 -0.03
N LYS A 4 -4.32 -15.10 -0.66
CA LYS A 4 -2.88 -14.79 -0.56
C LYS A 4 -2.51 -13.75 -1.61
N GLY A 5 -2.77 -12.49 -1.32
CA GLY A 5 -2.25 -11.39 -2.12
C GLY A 5 -1.84 -10.22 -1.24
N PRO A 6 -1.15 -9.24 -1.83
CA PRO A 6 -0.53 -8.15 -1.10
C PRO A 6 -1.57 -7.34 -0.31
N ALA A 7 -1.53 -7.45 1.02
CA ALA A 7 -2.50 -6.85 1.91
C ALA A 7 -2.06 -5.43 2.30
N GLY A 8 -2.82 -4.43 1.83
CA GLY A 8 -2.77 -3.08 2.39
C GLY A 8 -3.78 -2.97 3.54
N LEU A 9 -3.41 -2.31 4.63
CA LEU A 9 -4.31 -2.00 5.73
C LEU A 9 -4.60 -0.50 5.76
N LEU A 10 -5.88 -0.15 5.89
CA LEU A 10 -6.31 1.22 6.19
C LEU A 10 -6.30 1.39 7.71
N GLY A 11 -5.39 2.24 8.22
CA GLY A 11 -5.17 2.42 9.65
C GLY A 11 -3.99 1.59 10.19
N LYS A 12 -3.57 1.91 11.42
CA LYS A 12 -2.36 1.35 12.03
C LYS A 12 -2.59 -0.11 12.47
N PRO A 13 -1.78 -1.08 11.99
CA PRO A 13 -1.84 -2.45 12.46
C PRO A 13 -1.31 -2.58 13.90
N GLU A 14 -1.70 -3.65 14.58
CA GLU A 14 -1.21 -3.96 15.93
C GLU A 14 0.29 -4.26 15.94
N ASN A 15 0.79 -4.94 14.89
CA ASN A 15 2.22 -5.13 14.64
C ASN A 15 2.61 -4.34 13.37
N THR A 16 3.59 -3.44 13.51
CA THR A 16 4.06 -2.56 12.44
C THR A 16 5.36 -3.02 11.77
N ASP A 17 6.00 -4.11 12.23
CA ASP A 17 7.36 -4.47 11.85
C ASP A 17 7.51 -4.71 10.33
N SER A 18 6.51 -5.33 9.71
CA SER A 18 6.47 -5.62 8.26
C SER A 18 5.63 -4.61 7.46
N PHE A 19 5.26 -3.46 8.05
CA PHE A 19 4.39 -2.48 7.41
C PHE A 19 5.04 -1.11 7.30
N THR A 20 4.95 -0.51 6.11
CA THR A 20 5.40 0.86 5.87
C THR A 20 4.19 1.81 5.80
N PRO A 21 4.20 2.94 6.54
CA PRO A 21 3.13 3.92 6.50
C PRO A 21 3.25 4.87 5.30
N PHE A 22 2.14 5.12 4.60
CA PHE A 22 2.03 6.06 3.49
C PHE A 22 0.84 7.00 3.67
N ARG A 23 1.05 8.28 3.34
CA ARG A 23 -0.02 9.28 3.31
C ARG A 23 -0.83 9.12 2.03
N VAL A 24 -2.15 9.05 2.20
CA VAL A 24 -3.09 9.01 1.09
C VAL A 24 -3.39 10.44 0.65
N LYS A 25 -3.16 10.75 -0.63
CA LYS A 25 -3.42 12.08 -1.18
C LYS A 25 -4.90 12.43 -1.10
N GLY A 26 -5.20 13.60 -0.55
CA GLY A 26 -6.57 14.12 -0.45
C GLY A 26 -7.37 13.59 0.75
N GLU A 27 -6.79 12.70 1.55
CA GLU A 27 -7.41 12.14 2.76
C GLU A 27 -6.48 12.32 3.96
N ASN A 28 -7.01 12.60 5.15
CA ASN A 28 -6.20 12.68 6.37
C ASN A 28 -6.00 11.29 7.00
N VAL A 29 -5.57 10.32 6.18
CA VAL A 29 -5.44 8.91 6.56
C VAL A 29 -4.06 8.38 6.19
N ILE A 30 -3.49 7.55 7.07
CA ILE A 30 -2.27 6.79 6.83
C ILE A 30 -2.65 5.36 6.46
N CYS A 31 -2.23 4.92 5.28
CA CYS A 31 -2.32 3.53 4.85
C CYS A 31 -1.03 2.81 5.25
N TRP A 32 -1.15 1.62 5.84
CA TRP A 32 -0.02 0.79 6.21
C TRP A 32 0.07 -0.36 5.22
N ILE A 33 1.17 -0.43 4.49
CA ILE A 33 1.34 -1.36 3.38
C ILE A 33 2.37 -2.40 3.78
N HIS A 34 2.01 -3.68 3.67
CA HIS A 34 2.92 -4.78 3.97
C HIS A 34 4.09 -4.82 2.98
N GLU A 35 5.28 -5.27 3.40
CA GLU A 35 6.47 -5.37 2.54
C GLU A 35 6.22 -6.19 1.26
N GLU A 36 5.54 -7.34 1.34
CA GLU A 36 5.16 -8.14 0.16
C GLU A 36 4.31 -7.35 -0.85
N ALA A 37 3.49 -6.41 -0.35
CA ALA A 37 2.73 -5.52 -1.21
C ALA A 37 3.61 -4.47 -1.87
N MET A 38 4.56 -3.92 -1.13
CA MET A 38 5.56 -3.01 -1.68
C MET A 38 6.39 -3.67 -2.78
N GLU A 39 6.86 -4.91 -2.57
CA GLU A 39 7.60 -5.66 -3.59
C GLU A 39 6.75 -5.85 -4.86
N PHE A 40 5.49 -6.28 -4.70
CA PHE A 40 4.58 -6.45 -5.82
C PHE A 40 4.37 -5.15 -6.63
N PHE A 41 4.26 -4.01 -5.96
CA PHE A 41 4.11 -2.72 -6.63
C PHE A 41 5.42 -2.14 -7.14
N GLY A 42 6.56 -2.47 -6.54
CA GLY A 42 7.89 -2.10 -7.03
C GLY A 42 8.14 -2.67 -8.42
N ASP A 43 7.75 -3.92 -8.64
CA ASP A 43 7.91 -4.60 -9.94
C ASP A 43 6.91 -4.10 -11.00
N ARG A 44 5.69 -3.73 -10.60
CA ARG A 44 4.63 -3.34 -11.54
C ARG A 44 4.50 -1.84 -11.78
N GLY A 45 4.97 -1.03 -10.85
CA GLY A 45 4.75 0.41 -10.84
C GLY A 45 3.28 0.80 -10.65
N PRO A 46 2.99 2.11 -10.69
CA PRO A 46 1.63 2.63 -10.65
C PRO A 46 0.87 2.32 -11.95
N MET A 47 -0.45 2.40 -11.87
CA MET A 47 -1.34 2.44 -13.03
C MET A 47 -1.08 3.72 -13.87
N PRO A 48 -1.55 3.80 -15.14
CA PRO A 48 -1.30 4.96 -16.00
C PRO A 48 -1.78 6.32 -15.45
N ASP A 49 -2.73 6.32 -14.52
CA ASP A 49 -3.22 7.53 -13.84
C ASP A 49 -2.50 7.83 -12.51
N GLY A 50 -1.37 7.16 -12.26
CA GLY A 50 -0.56 7.34 -11.06
C GLY A 50 -1.11 6.69 -9.80
N SER A 51 -2.19 5.90 -9.91
CA SER A 51 -2.80 5.21 -8.76
C SER A 51 -2.25 3.80 -8.55
N TYR A 52 -2.40 3.29 -7.34
CA TYR A 52 -2.11 1.89 -6.99
C TYR A 52 -3.39 1.16 -6.59
N LEU A 53 -3.53 -0.08 -7.03
CA LEU A 53 -4.70 -0.91 -6.77
C LEU A 53 -4.38 -1.99 -5.73
N PHE A 54 -4.89 -1.81 -4.52
CA PHE A 54 -4.77 -2.75 -3.41
C PHE A 54 -5.96 -3.69 -3.38
N LEU A 55 -5.71 -4.95 -2.98
CA LEU A 55 -6.78 -5.85 -2.55
C LEU A 55 -6.71 -5.98 -1.04
N VAL A 56 -7.79 -5.59 -0.38
CA VAL A 56 -7.91 -5.60 1.08
C VAL A 56 -8.98 -6.61 1.46
N GLU A 57 -8.59 -7.62 2.22
CA GLU A 57 -9.51 -8.64 2.68
C GLU A 57 -10.65 -8.00 3.50
N GLY A 58 -11.89 -8.42 3.24
CA GLY A 58 -13.10 -7.85 3.87
C GLY A 58 -13.55 -6.48 3.34
N THR A 59 -12.72 -5.75 2.60
CA THR A 59 -13.06 -4.42 2.05
C THR A 59 -13.16 -4.41 0.52
N GLY A 60 -12.42 -5.28 -0.17
CA GLY A 60 -12.41 -5.40 -1.63
C GLY A 60 -11.23 -4.70 -2.28
N ARG A 61 -11.45 -4.03 -3.42
CA ARG A 61 -10.40 -3.32 -4.17
C ARG A 61 -10.36 -1.86 -3.75
N LEU A 62 -9.19 -1.38 -3.36
CA LEU A 62 -8.96 0.01 -3.00
C LEU A 62 -7.97 0.63 -3.97
N ARG A 63 -8.33 1.80 -4.50
CA ARG A 63 -7.48 2.59 -5.39
C ARG A 63 -6.98 3.80 -4.64
N LEU A 64 -5.66 3.90 -4.50
CA LEU A 64 -5.02 4.95 -3.70
C LEU A 64 -4.00 5.72 -4.53
N TRP A 65 -3.88 7.00 -4.22
CA TRP A 65 -2.82 7.88 -4.71
C TRP A 65 -1.96 8.24 -3.51
N PHE A 66 -0.66 8.00 -3.62
CA PHE A 66 0.30 8.39 -2.59
C PHE A 66 0.88 9.75 -2.93
N GLU A 67 1.08 10.61 -1.93
CA GLU A 67 1.65 11.95 -2.14
C GLU A 67 3.10 11.90 -2.62
N ASP A 68 3.89 10.96 -2.09
CA ASP A 68 5.33 10.82 -2.37
C ASP A 68 5.66 9.60 -3.27
N GLY A 69 4.65 8.99 -3.91
CA GLY A 69 4.80 7.71 -4.61
C GLY A 69 5.10 6.53 -3.66
N LEU A 70 5.26 5.32 -4.21
CA LEU A 70 5.78 4.15 -3.45
C LEU A 70 7.31 4.09 -3.49
N GLU A 71 8.00 5.22 -3.58
CA GLU A 71 9.47 5.28 -3.53
C GLU A 71 9.98 5.10 -2.09
N GLY A 72 9.66 3.96 -1.49
CA GLY A 72 10.29 3.47 -0.27
C GLY A 72 11.57 2.72 -0.62
N GLY A 73 12.60 3.43 -1.10
CA GLY A 73 13.82 2.77 -1.56
C GLY A 73 15.00 3.66 -1.90
N GLU A 74 15.22 4.79 -1.21
CA GLU A 74 16.56 5.39 -1.20
C GLU A 74 17.43 4.79 -0.10
N ARG A 75 18.41 4.02 -0.58
CA ARG A 75 19.67 3.68 0.08
C ARG A 75 20.24 4.90 0.82
N SER A 76 20.55 4.74 2.09
CA SER A 76 21.65 5.45 2.78
C SER A 76 22.14 4.59 3.94
#